data_AF-A0A5J6F2S6-F1
#
_entry.id   AF-A0A5J6F2S6-F1
#
_cell.length_a   1.000
_cell.length_b   1.000
_cell.length_c   1.000
_cell.angle_alpha   90.00
_cell.angle_beta   90.00
_cell.angle_gamma   90.00
#
_symmetry.space_group_name_H-M   'P 1'
#
loop_
_entity.id
_entity.type
_entity.pdbx_description
1 polymer ?
#
loop_
_entity_poly.entity_id
_entity_poly.type
_entity_poly.pdbx_seq_one_letter_code
_entity_poly.pdbx_strand_id
1 'polypeptide(L)'
;MTGHPQEPAGEPARQRTPPRRRTGRPGRRPGTGPGERRAFGLPGQARAEVHRLGARPHSLLLPGRWGHFAETVSGARDAAQARGPGGCSGAAAGRVAGGRLPVDGAVHQLDTQADGHALHGGPEGPGQRLWNCGPFHSAARTGVRL
;
A
#
# COMPACT_ATOMS: atom_id res chain seq x y z
N MET A 1 -44.73 29.72 -53.30
CA MET A 1 -44.86 29.23 -51.91
C MET A 1 -44.14 27.89 -51.83
N THR A 2 -42.88 27.90 -51.41
CA THR A 2 -42.04 26.69 -51.33
C THR A 2 -41.88 26.37 -49.85
N GLY A 3 -42.39 25.21 -49.40
CA GLY A 3 -42.31 24.78 -48.01
C GLY A 3 -40.95 24.14 -47.71
N HIS A 4 -40.29 24.59 -46.65
CA HIS A 4 -39.10 23.95 -46.10
C HIS A 4 -39.50 22.69 -45.30
N PRO A 5 -38.79 21.55 -45.42
CA PRO A 5 -38.96 20.44 -44.49
C PRO A 5 -38.19 20.73 -43.20
N GLN A 6 -38.86 20.57 -42.06
CA GLN A 6 -38.31 20.72 -40.72
C GLN A 6 -37.70 19.39 -40.26
N GLU A 7 -36.39 19.38 -40.01
CA GLU A 7 -35.67 18.25 -39.41
C GLU A 7 -36.19 17.95 -37.99
N PRO A 8 -36.36 16.67 -37.61
CA PRO A 8 -36.73 16.33 -36.24
C PRO A 8 -35.56 16.56 -35.27
N ALA A 9 -35.84 17.27 -34.18
CA ALA A 9 -34.90 17.55 -33.12
C ALA A 9 -34.36 16.25 -32.49
N GLY A 10 -33.03 16.11 -32.48
CA GLY A 10 -32.33 14.98 -31.85
C GLY A 10 -32.61 14.89 -30.35
N GLU A 11 -32.90 13.68 -29.88
CA GLU A 11 -33.09 13.34 -28.47
C GLU A 11 -31.83 13.67 -27.67
N PRO A 12 -31.92 14.36 -26.51
CA PRO A 12 -30.75 14.69 -25.72
C PRO A 12 -30.10 13.40 -25.20
N ALA A 13 -28.82 13.23 -25.55
CA ALA A 13 -28.00 12.11 -25.10
C ALA A 13 -28.12 11.94 -23.58
N ARG A 14 -28.68 10.80 -23.15
CA ARG A 14 -28.72 10.40 -21.75
C ARG A 14 -27.29 10.42 -21.20
N GLN A 15 -27.01 11.36 -20.33
CA GLN A 15 -25.73 11.43 -19.62
C GLN A 15 -25.59 10.14 -18.80
N ARG A 16 -24.75 9.22 -19.27
CA ARG A 16 -24.40 8.01 -18.53
C ARG A 16 -23.55 8.43 -17.34
N THR A 17 -24.17 8.56 -16.17
CA THR A 17 -23.44 8.69 -14.90
C THR A 17 -22.44 7.52 -14.81
N PRO A 18 -21.13 7.78 -14.65
CA PRO A 18 -20.15 6.71 -14.55
C PRO A 18 -20.50 5.82 -13.34
N PRO A 19 -20.34 4.48 -13.44
CA PRO A 19 -20.65 3.60 -12.34
C PRO A 19 -19.82 4.01 -11.12
N ARG A 20 -20.50 4.28 -10.00
CA ARG A 20 -19.83 4.61 -8.73
C ARG A 20 -18.85 3.47 -8.42
N ARG A 21 -17.55 3.78 -8.42
CA ARG A 21 -16.49 2.83 -8.05
C ARG A 21 -16.76 2.37 -6.61
N ARG A 22 -17.34 1.19 -6.44
CA ARG A 22 -17.57 0.60 -5.12
C ARG A 22 -16.21 0.18 -4.57
N THR A 23 -15.75 0.83 -3.52
CA THR A 23 -14.60 0.41 -2.71
C THR A 23 -15.03 -0.78 -1.84
N GLY A 24 -14.16 -1.77 -1.60
CA GLY A 24 -14.41 -2.82 -0.61
C GLY A 24 -13.94 -2.40 0.78
N ARG A 25 -14.61 -2.79 1.87
CA ARG A 25 -14.04 -2.63 3.21
C ARG A 25 -12.84 -3.56 3.38
N PRO A 26 -11.75 -3.12 4.04
CA PRO A 26 -10.61 -3.99 4.28
C PRO A 26 -11.00 -5.21 5.11
N GLY A 27 -10.62 -6.40 4.65
CA GLY A 27 -10.78 -7.66 5.35
C GLY A 27 -9.53 -8.05 6.11
N ARG A 28 -9.70 -8.84 7.17
CA ARG A 28 -8.58 -9.53 7.83
C ARG A 28 -8.33 -10.85 7.11
N ARG A 29 -7.06 -11.19 6.89
CA ARG A 29 -6.67 -12.53 6.44
C ARG A 29 -5.72 -13.14 7.47
N PRO A 30 -6.03 -14.35 7.98
CA PRO A 30 -5.09 -15.06 8.82
C PRO A 30 -3.81 -15.34 8.03
N GLY A 31 -2.67 -15.20 8.69
CA GLY A 31 -1.36 -15.62 8.19
C GLY A 31 -0.74 -16.59 9.18
N THR A 32 0.25 -17.36 8.73
CA THR A 32 1.08 -18.19 9.61
C THR A 32 2.05 -17.32 10.41
N GLY A 33 2.28 -17.67 11.69
CA GLY A 33 3.16 -16.90 12.59
C GLY A 33 2.55 -15.58 13.08
N PRO A 34 3.34 -14.57 13.52
CA PRO A 34 2.83 -13.30 14.06
C PRO A 34 2.09 -12.41 13.02
N GLY A 35 1.84 -12.93 11.82
CA GLY A 35 1.64 -12.21 10.57
C GLY A 35 0.21 -12.10 10.09
N GLU A 36 -0.67 -11.55 10.93
CA GLU A 36 -1.99 -11.14 10.47
C GLU A 36 -1.84 -10.17 9.27
N ARG A 37 -2.57 -10.43 8.19
CA ARG A 37 -2.57 -9.57 7.00
C ARG A 37 -3.87 -8.78 6.91
N ARG A 38 -3.77 -7.58 6.35
CA ARG A 38 -4.91 -6.71 6.05
C ARG A 38 -5.06 -6.63 4.55
N ALA A 39 -6.16 -7.15 4.02
CA ALA A 39 -6.50 -7.08 2.61
C ALA A 39 -7.44 -5.90 2.36
N PHE A 40 -7.21 -5.13 1.31
CA PHE A 40 -8.09 -4.04 0.88
C PHE A 40 -8.00 -3.87 -0.63
N GLY A 41 -8.92 -3.13 -1.22
CA GLY A 41 -8.88 -2.92 -2.66
C GLY A 41 -10.15 -2.34 -3.26
N LEU A 42 -10.03 -2.08 -4.55
CA LEU A 42 -11.09 -1.63 -5.42
C LEU A 42 -11.56 -2.82 -6.26
N PRO A 43 -12.76 -3.36 -6.00
CA PRO A 43 -13.39 -4.39 -6.82
C PRO A 43 -13.17 -4.19 -8.32
N GLY A 44 -12.66 -5.22 -8.99
CA GLY A 44 -12.36 -5.23 -10.43
C GLY A 44 -11.20 -4.35 -10.87
N GLN A 45 -10.47 -3.71 -9.96
CA GLN A 45 -9.41 -2.74 -10.31
C GLN A 45 -8.08 -2.99 -9.60
N ALA A 46 -8.10 -3.26 -8.30
CA ALA A 46 -6.87 -3.45 -7.55
C ALA A 46 -7.15 -4.19 -6.25
N ARG A 47 -6.19 -5.00 -5.80
CA ARG A 47 -6.24 -5.66 -4.50
C ARG A 47 -4.85 -5.66 -3.87
N ALA A 48 -4.77 -5.24 -2.61
CA ALA A 48 -3.53 -5.18 -1.87
C ALA A 48 -3.65 -5.96 -0.55
N GLU A 49 -2.53 -6.50 -0.08
CA GLU A 49 -2.37 -7.05 1.27
C GLU A 49 -1.17 -6.42 1.94
N VAL A 50 -1.34 -5.98 3.19
CA VAL A 50 -0.26 -5.47 4.05
C VAL A 50 -0.08 -6.40 5.25
N HIS A 51 1.16 -6.73 5.55
CA HIS A 51 1.58 -7.53 6.69
C HIS A 51 1.81 -6.62 7.90
N ARG A 52 1.29 -6.99 9.08
CA ARG A 52 1.44 -6.17 10.30
C ARG A 52 2.87 -6.06 10.80
N LEU A 53 3.66 -7.12 10.66
CA LEU A 53 5.11 -7.04 10.92
C LEU A 53 5.73 -6.14 9.85
N GLY A 54 6.32 -5.04 10.28
CA GLY A 54 7.01 -4.06 9.45
C GLY A 54 6.17 -3.19 8.55
N ALA A 55 4.83 -3.22 8.69
CA ALA A 55 3.93 -2.52 7.77
C ALA A 55 4.25 -2.81 6.29
N ARG A 56 4.55 -4.08 5.98
CA ARG A 56 5.13 -4.52 4.71
C ARG A 56 4.05 -4.74 3.65
N PRO A 57 4.24 -4.31 2.40
CA PRO A 57 3.48 -4.86 1.28
C PRO A 57 3.71 -6.37 1.19
N HIS A 58 2.62 -7.13 1.03
CA HIS A 58 2.68 -8.59 0.86
C HIS A 58 2.13 -9.03 -0.50
N SER A 59 1.09 -8.36 -0.99
CA SER A 59 0.52 -8.58 -2.32
C SER A 59 -0.05 -7.28 -2.87
N LEU A 60 0.06 -7.10 -4.18
CA LEU A 60 -0.54 -6.04 -4.97
C LEU A 60 -0.90 -6.61 -6.35
N LEU A 61 -2.16 -7.02 -6.46
CA LEU A 61 -2.77 -7.50 -7.69
C LEU A 61 -3.35 -6.33 -8.47
N LEU A 62 -2.85 -6.14 -9.69
CA LEU A 62 -3.29 -5.11 -10.63
C LEU A 62 -3.60 -5.74 -12.00
N PRO A 63 -4.62 -5.26 -12.73
CA PRO A 63 -4.89 -5.70 -14.09
C PRO A 63 -3.80 -5.17 -15.03
N GLY A 64 -3.22 -6.05 -15.83
CA GLY A 64 -2.39 -5.67 -16.96
C GLY A 64 -3.22 -5.09 -18.11
N ARG A 65 -2.54 -4.71 -19.19
CA ARG A 65 -3.16 -4.10 -20.39
C ARG A 65 -4.29 -4.94 -21.04
N TRP A 66 -4.29 -6.25 -20.80
CA TRP A 66 -5.30 -7.19 -21.31
C TRP A 66 -6.37 -7.57 -20.26
N GLY A 67 -6.41 -6.90 -19.11
CA GLY A 67 -7.35 -7.18 -18.03
C GLY A 67 -6.98 -8.35 -17.11
N HIS A 68 -5.92 -9.11 -17.43
CA HIS A 68 -5.42 -10.16 -16.55
C HIS A 68 -4.72 -9.58 -15.32
N PHE A 69 -5.13 -10.01 -14.13
CA PHE A 69 -4.49 -9.59 -12.89
C PHE A 69 -3.14 -10.28 -12.71
N ALA A 70 -2.12 -9.50 -12.34
CA ALA A 70 -0.79 -9.99 -12.02
C ALA A 70 -0.36 -9.47 -10.64
N GLU A 71 0.43 -10.27 -9.94
CA GLU A 71 1.08 -9.86 -8.71
C GLU A 71 2.31 -9.01 -9.05
N THR A 72 2.46 -7.88 -8.37
CA THR A 72 3.45 -6.84 -8.73
C THR A 72 4.45 -6.55 -7.62
N VAL A 73 4.25 -7.10 -6.41
CA VAL A 73 5.23 -7.00 -5.32
C VAL A 73 5.73 -8.38 -4.90
N SER A 74 6.97 -8.41 -4.43
CA SER A 74 7.55 -9.61 -3.83
C SER A 74 7.20 -9.65 -2.34
N GLY A 75 6.16 -10.43 -2.00
CA GLY A 75 5.77 -10.66 -0.62
C GLY A 75 6.66 -11.68 0.08
N ALA A 76 6.86 -11.52 1.39
CA ALA A 76 7.48 -12.54 2.22
C ALA A 76 6.63 -13.81 2.28
N ARG A 77 7.24 -14.97 2.04
CA ARG A 77 6.60 -16.29 2.00
C ARG A 77 6.40 -16.89 3.40
N ASP A 78 7.27 -16.54 4.33
CA ASP A 78 7.27 -17.03 5.70
C ASP A 78 7.71 -15.95 6.71
N ALA A 79 7.63 -16.28 7.99
CA ALA A 79 7.95 -15.37 9.07
C ALA A 79 9.44 -14.99 9.13
N ALA A 80 10.35 -15.84 8.65
CA ALA A 80 11.78 -15.55 8.62
C ALA A 80 12.10 -14.53 7.52
N GLN A 81 11.56 -14.73 6.31
CA GLN A 81 11.65 -13.76 5.23
C GLN A 81 10.95 -12.44 5.60
N ALA A 82 9.86 -12.51 6.36
CA ALA A 82 9.16 -11.34 6.87
C ALA A 82 9.92 -10.60 7.98
N ARG A 83 11.15 -11.02 8.36
CA ARG A 83 12.09 -10.23 9.17
C ARG A 83 13.26 -9.68 8.36
N GLY A 84 13.34 -10.01 7.07
CA GLY A 84 14.34 -9.49 6.14
C GLY A 84 13.96 -8.12 5.57
N PRO A 85 14.52 -7.75 4.40
CA PRO A 85 14.19 -6.51 3.69
C PRO A 85 12.69 -6.40 3.31
N GLY A 86 12.26 -5.20 2.90
CA GLY A 86 10.88 -4.93 2.46
C GLY A 86 9.95 -4.35 3.53
N GLY A 87 10.44 -4.23 4.77
CA GLY A 87 9.86 -3.43 5.85
C GLY A 87 9.79 -1.94 5.56
N CYS A 88 8.87 -1.26 6.24
CA CYS A 88 8.92 0.19 6.38
C CYS A 88 10.31 0.60 6.93
N SER A 89 10.89 1.65 6.35
CA SER A 89 12.19 2.19 6.76
C SER A 89 11.99 3.46 7.59
N GLY A 90 12.79 3.67 8.63
CA GLY A 90 12.77 4.91 9.41
C GLY A 90 13.33 4.77 10.82
N ALA A 91 13.48 5.83 11.62
CA ALA A 91 13.22 7.24 11.29
C ALA A 91 14.17 7.78 10.20
N ALA A 92 15.37 7.20 10.06
CA ALA A 92 16.29 7.47 8.95
C ALA A 92 16.28 6.30 7.95
N ALA A 93 15.89 6.56 6.70
CA ALA A 93 15.99 5.58 5.62
C ALA A 93 17.39 5.59 5.00
N GLY A 94 17.83 4.46 4.46
CA GLY A 94 19.19 4.31 3.93
C GLY A 94 20.22 4.11 5.04
N ARG A 95 21.49 4.43 4.76
CA ARG A 95 22.63 4.15 5.66
C ARG A 95 23.06 5.41 6.40
N VAL A 96 23.27 5.30 7.71
CA VAL A 96 23.85 6.34 8.57
C VAL A 96 25.22 5.88 9.07
N ALA A 97 26.25 6.64 8.71
CA ALA A 97 27.64 6.34 9.08
C ALA A 97 27.83 6.31 10.61
N GLY A 98 28.37 5.23 11.16
CA GLY A 98 28.54 5.07 12.60
C GLY A 98 27.23 5.14 13.41
N GLY A 99 26.05 5.12 12.76
CA GLY A 99 24.78 5.43 13.41
C GLY A 99 24.66 6.86 13.94
N ARG A 100 25.52 7.79 13.54
CA ARG A 100 25.52 9.18 14.04
C ARG A 100 24.61 10.06 13.19
N LEU A 101 23.45 10.41 13.72
CA LEU A 101 22.46 11.24 13.03
C LEU A 101 22.40 12.65 13.65
N PRO A 102 22.98 13.68 13.01
CA PRO A 102 22.84 15.06 13.45
C PRO A 102 21.43 15.59 13.15
N VAL A 103 20.73 16.09 14.16
CA VAL A 103 19.41 16.74 14.07
C VAL A 103 19.42 17.96 14.99
N ASP A 104 19.07 19.14 14.47
CA ASP A 104 18.95 20.39 15.24
C ASP A 104 20.15 20.71 16.16
N GLY A 105 21.36 20.47 15.66
CA GLY A 105 22.62 20.73 16.38
C GLY A 105 23.01 19.66 17.41
N ALA A 106 22.19 18.64 17.64
CA ALA A 106 22.51 17.48 18.47
C ALA A 106 22.83 16.26 17.61
N VAL A 107 23.77 15.41 18.07
CA VAL A 107 24.04 14.11 17.43
C VAL A 107 23.30 13.01 18.18
N HIS A 108 22.36 12.36 17.51
CA HIS A 108 21.64 11.20 18.01
C HIS A 108 22.34 9.91 17.57
N GLN A 109 22.60 9.02 18.52
CA GLN A 109 23.19 7.72 18.25
C GLN A 109 22.09 6.70 17.96
N LEU A 110 22.13 6.13 16.76
CA LEU A 110 21.26 5.04 16.34
C LEU A 110 21.93 3.70 16.60
N ASP A 111 21.11 2.67 16.84
CA ASP A 111 21.58 1.29 16.90
C ASP A 111 22.15 0.87 15.54
N THR A 112 23.37 0.33 15.57
CA THR A 112 24.09 -0.10 14.37
C THR A 112 23.92 -1.59 14.15
N GLN A 113 24.03 -2.01 12.89
CA GLN A 113 24.25 -3.40 12.53
C GLN A 113 25.70 -3.80 12.86
N ALA A 114 26.04 -5.06 12.62
CA ALA A 114 27.39 -5.60 12.86
C ALA A 114 28.49 -4.90 12.04
N ASP A 115 28.14 -4.22 10.94
CA ASP A 115 29.06 -3.44 10.12
C ASP A 115 29.32 -2.02 10.69
N GLY A 116 28.79 -1.69 11.87
CA GLY A 116 28.98 -0.40 12.53
C GLY A 116 28.14 0.74 11.95
N HIS A 117 27.21 0.44 11.04
CA HIS A 117 26.31 1.43 10.45
C HIS A 117 24.85 1.17 10.83
N ALA A 118 24.05 2.23 10.93
CA ALA A 118 22.60 2.06 11.00
C ALA A 118 22.05 2.02 9.57
N LEU A 119 21.21 1.03 9.26
CA LEU A 119 20.54 0.89 7.97
C LEU A 119 19.03 0.84 8.17
N HIS A 120 18.29 1.67 7.44
CA HIS A 120 16.82 1.71 7.46
C HIS A 120 16.19 1.89 8.84
N GLY A 121 16.91 2.50 9.79
CA GLY A 121 16.48 2.65 11.18
C GLY A 121 17.18 1.77 12.20
N GLY A 122 18.12 0.94 11.75
CA GLY A 122 18.84 0.02 12.63
C GLY A 122 18.12 -1.32 12.84
N PRO A 123 18.70 -2.21 13.67
CA PRO A 123 18.22 -3.58 13.86
C PRO A 123 16.81 -3.68 14.44
N GLU A 124 16.37 -2.67 15.21
CA GLU A 124 15.03 -2.59 15.82
C GLU A 124 14.16 -1.52 15.14
N GLY A 125 14.44 -1.21 13.87
CA GLY A 125 13.70 -0.24 13.08
C GLY A 125 12.22 -0.60 12.85
N PRO A 126 11.41 0.32 12.31
CA PRO A 126 9.97 0.15 12.08
C PRO A 126 9.64 -1.06 11.21
N GLY A 127 10.55 -1.48 10.33
CA GLY A 127 10.43 -2.69 9.54
C GLY A 127 10.38 -3.95 10.39
N GLN A 128 10.99 -3.97 11.58
CA GLN A 128 11.08 -5.15 12.44
C GLN A 128 9.97 -5.23 13.50
N ARG A 129 9.15 -4.18 13.60
CA ARG A 129 8.11 -4.02 14.64
C ARG A 129 6.75 -4.50 14.18
N LEU A 130 5.90 -4.92 15.12
CA LEU A 130 4.48 -5.18 14.86
C LEU A 130 3.68 -3.88 14.93
N TRP A 131 2.92 -3.60 13.86
CA TRP A 131 2.12 -2.39 13.74
C TRP A 131 0.66 -2.60 14.17
N ASN A 132 0.01 -1.53 14.63
CA ASN A 132 -1.42 -1.54 14.93
C ASN A 132 -2.26 -1.16 13.72
N CYS A 133 -2.72 -2.17 12.97
CA CYS A 133 -3.40 -1.92 11.71
C CYS A 133 -4.93 -1.83 11.85
N GLY A 134 -5.50 -0.66 11.57
CA GLY A 134 -6.94 -0.39 11.54
C GLY A 134 -7.48 -0.15 10.12
N PRO A 135 -8.65 -0.70 9.75
CA PRO A 135 -9.23 -0.43 8.44
C PRO A 135 -9.72 1.03 8.35
N PHE A 136 -9.65 1.62 7.16
CA PHE A 136 -10.43 2.81 6.83
C PHE A 136 -11.11 2.64 5.48
N HIS A 137 -12.27 3.28 5.32
CA HIS A 137 -13.08 3.17 4.12
C HIS A 137 -13.96 4.40 3.94
N SER A 138 -14.08 4.85 2.70
CA SER A 138 -14.94 5.94 2.23
C SER A 138 -15.39 5.64 0.79
N ALA A 139 -16.27 6.49 0.25
CA ALA A 139 -16.72 6.37 -1.14
C ALA A 139 -15.58 6.41 -2.16
N ALA A 140 -14.49 7.14 -1.89
CA ALA A 140 -13.38 7.32 -2.82
C ALA A 140 -12.11 6.53 -2.46
N ARG A 141 -11.96 6.10 -1.20
CA ARG A 141 -10.71 5.50 -0.68
C ARG A 141 -11.00 4.33 0.23
N THR A 142 -10.14 3.32 0.21
CA THR A 142 -10.14 2.21 1.17
C THR A 142 -8.70 1.80 1.44
N GLY A 143 -8.39 1.39 2.67
CA GLY A 143 -7.03 1.05 3.03
C GLY A 143 -6.85 0.73 4.51
N VAL A 144 -5.61 0.76 4.95
CA VAL A 144 -5.20 0.42 6.31
C VAL A 144 -4.44 1.60 6.89
N ARG A 145 -4.82 2.02 8.10
CA ARG A 145 -4.05 2.93 8.95
C ARG A 145 -3.10 2.10 9.80
N LEU A 146 -1.87 2.56 9.91
CA LEU A 146 -0.76 1.95 10.63
C LEU A 146 -0.46 2.75 11.90
#